data_AF-A0A961J3J8-F1
#
_entry.id   AF-A0A961J3J8-F1
#
_cell.length_a   1.000
_cell.length_b   1.000
_cell.length_c   1.000
_cell.angle_alpha   90.00
_cell.angle_beta   90.00
_cell.angle_gamma   90.00
#
_symmetry.space_group_name_H-M   'P 1'
#
loop_
_entity.id
_entity.type
_entity.pdbx_description
1 polymer ?
#
loop_
_entity_poly.entity_id
_entity_poly.type
_entity_poly.pdbx_seq_one_letter_code
_entity_poly.pdbx_strand_id
1 'polypeptide(L)' 'MGFKVGIVGLPNVGKSTLFNAVTRTQKAQAANYPFCTIDPNVGVVTVPDARLAVLQ' A
#
# COMPACT_ATOMS: atom_id res chain seq x y z
N MET A 1 -5.06 8.43 -15.91
CA MET A 1 -4.76 7.01 -15.60
C MET A 1 -3.27 6.90 -15.35
N GLY A 2 -2.85 6.68 -14.09
CA GLY A 2 -1.43 6.52 -13.72
C GLY A 2 -1.02 5.04 -13.63
N PHE A 3 0.28 4.79 -13.62
CA PHE A 3 0.85 3.45 -13.41
C PHE A 3 0.57 2.95 -11.98
N LYS A 4 0.28 1.66 -11.83
CA LYS A 4 0.06 0.99 -10.54
C LYS A 4 1.14 -0.07 -10.34
N VAL A 5 1.59 -0.25 -9.09
CA VAL A 5 2.56 -1.27 -8.69
C VAL A 5 1.91 -2.18 -7.64
N GLY A 6 2.12 -3.50 -7.75
CA GLY A 6 1.61 -4.49 -6.81
C GLY A 6 2.71 -5.06 -5.91
N ILE A 7 2.41 -5.26 -4.63
CA ILE A 7 3.29 -5.95 -3.68
C ILE A 7 2.94 -7.44 -3.70
N VAL A 8 3.88 -8.29 -4.12
CA VAL A 8 3.68 -9.75 -4.26
C VAL A 8 4.68 -10.53 -3.40
N GLY A 9 4.31 -11.75 -2.98
CA GLY A 9 5.19 -12.62 -2.19
C GLY A 9 4.43 -13.68 -1.39
N LEU A 10 5.18 -14.64 -0.84
CA LEU A 10 4.65 -15.79 -0.09
C LEU A 10 3.79 -15.40 1.12
N PRO A 11 2.93 -16.29 1.64
CA PRO A 11 2.18 -16.03 2.87
C PRO A 11 3.09 -15.61 4.03
N ASN A 12 2.60 -14.71 4.91
CA ASN A 12 3.28 -14.28 6.14
C ASN A 12 4.66 -13.60 6.00
N VAL A 13 5.12 -13.24 4.80
CA VAL A 13 6.39 -12.49 4.60
C VAL A 13 6.32 -10.99 4.95
N GLY A 14 5.27 -10.55 5.64
CA GLY A 14 5.13 -9.14 6.05
C GLY A 14 4.59 -8.17 4.98
N LYS A 15 3.97 -8.66 3.90
CA LYS A 15 3.40 -7.81 2.82
C LYS A 15 2.44 -6.74 3.34
N SER A 16 1.50 -7.12 4.21
CA SER A 16 0.53 -6.19 4.81
C SER A 16 1.21 -5.19 5.75
N THR A 17 2.28 -5.61 6.44
CA THR A 17 3.10 -4.74 7.29
C THR A 17 3.80 -3.67 6.46
N LEU A 18 4.43 -4.05 5.34
CA LEU A 18 5.05 -3.11 4.41
C LEU A 18 4.00 -2.14 3.84
N PHE A 19 2.86 -2.66 3.36
CA PHE A 19 1.78 -1.84 2.83
C PHE A 19 1.30 -0.80 3.84
N ASN A 20 1.06 -1.19 5.10
CA ASN A 20 0.65 -0.30 6.17
C ASN A 20 1.72 0.75 6.52
N ALA A 21 3.00 0.37 6.51
CA ALA A 21 4.10 1.29 6.80
C ALA A 21 4.22 2.38 5.73
N VAL A 22 4.16 1.99 4.45
CA VAL A 22 4.32 2.91 3.32
C VAL A 22 3.09 3.80 3.15
N THR A 23 1.89 3.25 3.34
CA THR A 23 0.63 4.03 3.22
C THR A 23 0.28 4.81 4.48
N ARG A 24 1.04 4.66 5.58
CA ARG A 24 0.74 5.18 6.93
C ARG A 24 -0.71 4.93 7.37
N THR A 25 -1.36 3.93 6.78
CA THR A 25 -2.76 3.63 7.02
C THR A 25 -2.82 2.36 7.86
N GLN A 26 -3.46 2.41 9.03
CA GLN A 26 -3.69 1.23 9.89
C GLN A 26 -4.82 0.32 9.35
N LYS A 27 -5.04 0.27 8.03
CA LYS A 27 -6.25 -0.31 7.43
C LYS A 27 -6.05 -1.58 6.60
N ALA A 28 -4.83 -2.10 6.41
CA ALA A 28 -4.73 -3.48 5.90
C ALA A 28 -5.20 -4.44 7.00
N GLN A 29 -6.51 -4.61 7.10
CA GLN A 29 -7.12 -5.59 7.98
C GLN A 29 -6.67 -6.96 7.51
N ALA A 30 -5.99 -7.70 8.39
CA ALA A 30 -5.70 -9.12 8.24
C ALA A 30 -6.98 -9.92 8.53
N ALA A 31 -8.04 -9.67 7.76
CA ALA A 31 -9.31 -10.36 7.89
C ALA A 31 -9.43 -11.38 6.76
N ASN A 32 -8.96 -12.61 7.03
CA ASN A 32 -9.17 -13.76 6.15
C ASN A 32 -10.62 -14.24 6.31
N TYR A 33 -11.59 -13.58 5.65
CA TYR A 33 -12.95 -14.13 5.56
C TYR A 33 -13.06 -14.97 4.28
N PRO A 34 -13.29 -16.28 4.39
CA PRO A 34 -13.57 -17.08 3.22
C PRO A 34 -14.92 -16.63 2.64
N PHE A 35 -14.99 -16.49 1.30
CA PHE A 35 -16.16 -16.13 0.49
C PHE A 35 -16.44 -14.66 0.14
N CYS A 36 -15.60 -13.69 0.50
CA CYS A 36 -15.70 -12.33 -0.05
C CYS A 36 -14.63 -12.06 -1.12
N THR A 37 -15.01 -11.36 -2.20
CA THR A 37 -14.06 -10.73 -3.13
C THR A 37 -13.18 -9.78 -2.30
N ILE A 38 -11.92 -10.15 -2.07
CA ILE A 38 -10.97 -9.29 -1.37
C ILE A 38 -10.47 -8.28 -2.41
N ASP A 39 -11.12 -7.11 -2.46
CA ASP A 39 -10.56 -6.01 -3.23
C ASP A 39 -9.13 -5.74 -2.73
N PRO A 40 -8.13 -5.68 -3.65
CA PRO A 40 -6.75 -5.47 -3.23
C PRO A 40 -6.65 -4.12 -2.52
N ASN A 41 -5.91 -4.06 -1.42
CA ASN A 41 -5.65 -2.78 -0.75
C ASN A 41 -4.91 -1.85 -1.72
N VAL A 42 -5.57 -0.76 -2.14
CA VAL A 42 -4.98 0.27 -2.99
C VAL A 42 -4.66 1.49 -2.13
N GLY A 43 -3.40 1.92 -2.15
CA GLY A 43 -2.94 3.12 -1.48
C GLY A 43 -2.15 4.02 -2.43
N VAL A 44 -2.18 5.32 -2.17
CA VAL A 44 -1.34 6.31 -2.86
C VAL A 44 -0.34 6.84 -1.86
N VAL A 45 0.92 6.91 -2.27
CA VAL A 45 2.02 7.35 -1.43
C VAL A 45 2.70 8.50 -2.17
N THR A 46 2.93 9.60 -1.46
CA THR A 46 3.64 10.74 -2.04
C THR A 46 5.11 10.39 -2.22
N VAL A 47 5.64 10.66 -3.41
CA VAL A 47 7.07 10.50 -3.67
C VAL A 47 7.78 11.71 -3.05
N PRO A 48 8.74 11.50 -2.13
CA PRO A 48 9.50 12.62 -1.58
C PRO A 48 10.36 13.24 -2.68
N ASP A 49 10.19 14.54 -2.91
CA ASP A 49 10.97 15.31 -3.89
C ASP A 49 11.42 16.63 -3.27
N ALA A 50 12.72 16.77 -3.00
CA ALA A 50 13.29 17.98 -2.41
C ALA A 50 13.24 19.19 -3.35
N ARG A 51 13.09 18.98 -4.67
CA ARG A 51 13.05 20.06 -5.66
C ARG A 51 11.75 20.86 -5.57
N LEU A 52 10.65 20.22 -5.16
CA LEU A 52 9.37 20.88 -4.98
C LEU A 52 9.42 21.94 -3.88
N ALA A 53 10.26 21.75 -2.85
CA ALA A 53 10.38 22.70 -1.74
C ALA A 53 10.94 24.07 -2.15
N VAL A 54 11.68 24.16 -3.26
CA VAL A 54 12.25 25.41 -3.77
C VAL A 54 11.22 26.22 -4.59
N LEU A 55 10.15 25.56 -5.05
CA LEU A 55 9.11 26.14 -5.90
C LEU A 55 7.84 26.54 -5.13
N GLN A 56 7.82 26.31 -3.80
CA GLN A 56 6.75 26.72 -2.89
C GLN A 56 7.14 27.99 -2.14
#